data_AF-A0A7Y5A9V9-F1
#
_entry.id   AF-A0A7Y5A9V9-F1
#
_cell.length_a   1.000
_cell.length_b   1.000
_cell.length_c   1.000
_cell.angle_alpha   90.00
_cell.angle_beta   90.00
_cell.angle_gamma   90.00
#
_symmetry.space_group_name_H-M   'P 1'
#
loop_
_entity.id
_entity.type
_entity.pdbx_description
1 polymer ?
#
loop_
_entity_poly.entity_id
_entity_poly.type
_entity_poly.pdbx_seq_one_letter_code
_entity_poly.pdbx_strand_id
1 'polypeptide(L)'
;MNIPSDLNTYIPSMVGVGGSYSIINGIGRIYSPAGVSTKYEKSVLVGPGVKVEIKIFARAISGVGGAVAIDYLPLDRGGGSVEITSREWREYVVSFTTPLRSPDNLRVTFAIGNFAAMGEGDFEFTNPTISIYDTDLGAPRILARGLILVASGVPSLNSNYQADGIKSLSYDAAAAALTVTMRGNDGAGMRLHPLMIAQLTDDNTTLTGRRLHALCGRYNRDDGTARVTFVDGGTGQLQDISGLGNVYLTFRAEI
;
A
#
# COMPACT_ATOMS: atom_id res chain seq x y z
N MET A 1 10.22 4.79 -4.71
CA MET A 1 8.95 5.39 -4.23
C MET A 1 9.11 5.79 -2.76
N ASN A 2 8.83 7.04 -2.41
CA ASN A 2 8.70 7.48 -1.02
C ASN A 2 7.24 7.32 -0.60
N ILE A 3 6.98 6.53 0.43
CA ILE A 3 5.63 6.39 0.99
C ILE A 3 5.44 7.52 2.00
N PRO A 4 4.29 8.22 2.04
CA PRO A 4 4.02 9.25 3.05
C PRO A 4 4.30 8.67 4.44
N SER A 5 5.21 9.27 5.19
CA SER A 5 5.76 8.74 6.43
C SER A 5 5.33 9.54 7.65
N ASP A 6 4.15 10.14 7.57
CA ASP A 6 3.51 10.75 8.73
C ASP A 6 3.33 9.67 9.82
N LEU A 7 3.85 9.94 11.02
CA LEU A 7 3.68 9.15 12.23
C LEU A 7 2.21 8.74 12.46
N ASN A 8 1.23 9.55 12.04
CA ASN A 8 -0.20 9.24 12.15
C ASN A 8 -0.65 8.05 11.27
N THR A 9 0.17 7.62 10.32
CA THR A 9 -0.11 6.45 9.47
C THR A 9 0.43 5.14 10.05
N TYR A 10 1.16 5.20 11.15
CA TYR A 10 1.60 4.01 11.89
C TYR A 10 0.52 3.59 12.89
N ILE A 11 0.30 2.28 13.00
CA ILE A 11 -0.65 1.69 13.94
C ILE A 11 0.12 1.35 15.23
N PRO A 12 -0.24 1.93 16.39
CA PRO A 12 0.34 1.52 17.67
C PRO A 12 -0.13 0.10 18.02
N SER A 13 0.79 -0.72 18.54
CA SER A 13 0.60 -2.15 18.74
C SER A 13 1.35 -2.60 20.00
N MET A 14 0.60 -3.05 21.02
CA MET A 14 1.12 -3.45 22.33
C MET A 14 0.79 -4.92 22.62
N VAL A 15 1.77 -5.66 23.12
CA VAL A 15 1.59 -7.02 23.66
C VAL A 15 2.14 -7.03 25.09
N GLY A 16 1.24 -7.15 26.06
CA GLY A 16 1.52 -6.99 27.49
C GLY A 16 0.82 -5.77 28.09
N VAL A 17 1.16 -5.41 29.33
CA VAL A 17 0.53 -4.30 30.07
C VAL A 17 1.61 -3.36 30.62
N GLY A 18 1.35 -2.05 30.58
CA GLY A 18 2.22 -1.03 31.17
C GLY A 18 3.14 -0.28 30.21
N GLY A 19 3.11 -0.60 28.91
CA GLY A 19 3.75 0.19 27.86
C GLY A 19 2.98 1.48 27.54
N SER A 20 3.64 2.43 26.87
CA SER A 20 3.00 3.67 26.44
C SER A 20 3.56 4.22 25.12
N TYR A 21 2.73 4.99 24.43
CA TYR A 21 3.02 5.67 23.18
C TYR A 21 2.63 7.14 23.29
N SER A 22 3.44 8.03 22.74
CA SER A 22 3.03 9.42 22.56
C SER A 22 3.72 10.03 21.36
N ILE A 23 3.07 11.01 20.74
CA ILE A 23 3.66 11.86 19.70
C ILE A 23 3.41 13.30 20.13
N ILE A 24 4.47 14.04 20.43
CA ILE A 24 4.39 15.43 20.88
C ILE A 24 5.35 16.25 20.03
N ASN A 25 4.86 17.29 19.36
CA ASN A 25 5.65 18.19 18.50
C ASN A 25 6.48 17.44 17.43
N GLY A 26 5.92 16.38 16.84
CA GLY A 26 6.61 15.59 15.81
C GLY A 26 7.69 14.63 16.32
N ILE A 27 7.82 14.49 17.64
CA ILE A 27 8.67 13.50 18.28
C ILE A 27 7.78 12.39 18.85
N GLY A 28 7.97 11.17 18.32
CA GLY A 28 7.41 9.96 18.88
C GLY A 28 8.22 9.51 20.10
N ARG A 29 7.55 9.00 21.12
CA ARG A 29 8.16 8.39 22.29
C ARG A 29 7.46 7.09 22.64
N ILE A 30 8.26 6.07 22.94
CA ILE A 30 7.80 4.77 23.38
C ILE A 30 8.50 4.42 24.69
N TYR A 31 7.71 3.99 25.67
CA TYR A 31 8.20 3.31 26.86
C TYR A 31 7.64 1.89 26.90
N SER A 32 8.50 0.92 27.22
CA SER A 32 8.15 -0.48 27.36
C SER A 32 8.77 -1.06 28.63
N PRO A 33 7.97 -1.63 29.55
CA PRO A 33 8.48 -2.48 30.63
C PRO A 33 9.14 -3.76 30.09
N ALA A 34 9.95 -4.41 30.93
CA ALA A 34 10.54 -5.70 30.58
C ALA A 34 9.45 -6.76 30.26
N GLY A 35 9.62 -7.48 29.16
CA GLY A 35 8.67 -8.51 28.71
C GLY A 35 7.44 -7.98 27.97
N VAL A 36 7.32 -6.65 27.79
CA VAL A 36 6.22 -6.01 27.06
C VAL A 36 6.72 -5.54 25.69
N SER A 37 6.02 -5.89 24.62
CA SER A 37 6.28 -5.30 23.30
C SER A 37 5.41 -4.06 23.11
N THR A 38 6.05 -2.94 22.81
CA THR A 38 5.39 -1.65 22.57
C THR A 38 5.98 -1.08 21.28
N LYS A 39 5.19 -1.05 20.20
CA LYS A 39 5.68 -0.67 18.86
C LYS A 39 4.67 0.13 18.04
N TYR A 40 5.19 0.91 17.10
CA TYR A 40 4.46 1.47 15.97
C TYR A 40 4.75 0.63 14.73
N GLU A 41 3.69 0.23 14.02
CA GLU A 41 3.80 -0.64 12.85
C GLU A 41 3.20 -0.01 11.61
N LYS A 42 3.83 -0.22 10.46
CA LYS A 42 3.29 0.15 9.16
C LYS A 42 3.58 -0.94 8.15
N SER A 43 2.53 -1.49 7.55
CA SER A 43 2.67 -2.52 6.52
C SER A 43 2.49 -1.93 5.12
N VAL A 44 3.29 -2.41 4.18
CA VAL A 44 3.24 -2.03 2.78
C VAL A 44 3.25 -3.28 1.92
N LEU A 45 2.58 -3.22 0.78
CA LEU A 45 2.67 -4.28 -0.22
C LEU A 45 3.92 -4.08 -1.04
N VAL A 46 4.69 -5.15 -1.19
CA VAL A 46 5.89 -5.17 -2.01
C VAL A 46 5.96 -6.45 -2.81
N GLY A 47 6.37 -6.33 -4.06
CA GLY A 47 6.58 -7.47 -4.94
C GLY A 47 7.86 -8.23 -4.61
N PRO A 48 8.10 -9.35 -5.29
CA PRO A 48 9.34 -10.13 -5.15
C PRO A 48 10.54 -9.34 -5.68
N GLY A 49 11.68 -9.48 -5.01
CA GLY A 49 12.91 -8.82 -5.41
C GLY A 49 12.94 -7.33 -5.12
N VAL A 50 11.96 -6.73 -4.44
CA VAL A 50 11.92 -5.29 -4.14
C VAL A 50 12.78 -4.97 -2.92
N LYS A 51 13.62 -3.94 -3.00
CA LYS A 51 14.35 -3.42 -1.83
C LYS A 51 13.50 -2.38 -1.10
N VAL A 52 13.35 -2.57 0.20
CA VAL A 52 12.71 -1.64 1.12
C VAL A 52 13.72 -1.10 2.11
N GLU A 53 13.48 0.10 2.61
CA GLU A 53 14.31 0.74 3.61
C GLU A 53 13.48 1.64 4.50
N ILE A 54 13.82 1.65 5.78
CA ILE A 54 13.35 2.63 6.75
C ILE A 54 14.56 3.37 7.32
N LYS A 55 14.48 4.70 7.34
CA LYS A 55 15.42 5.58 8.02
C LYS A 55 14.70 6.33 9.13
N ILE A 56 15.37 6.52 10.25
CA ILE A 56 14.79 7.27 11.37
C ILE A 56 15.89 7.93 12.18
N PHE A 57 15.60 9.12 12.70
CA PHE A 57 16.45 9.74 13.71
C PHE A 57 15.87 9.37 15.08
N ALA A 58 16.68 8.77 15.95
CA ALA A 58 16.21 8.29 17.25
C ALA A 58 17.30 8.38 18.33
N ARG A 59 16.88 8.27 19.59
CA ARG A 59 17.77 8.13 20.75
C ARG A 59 17.10 7.33 21.87
N ALA A 60 17.90 6.59 22.63
CA ALA A 60 17.49 5.99 23.89
C ALA A 60 17.45 7.04 25.01
N ILE A 61 16.40 7.00 25.82
CA ILE A 61 16.21 7.86 27.00
C ILE A 61 16.59 7.11 28.28
N SER A 62 16.26 5.83 28.37
CA SER A 62 16.61 4.96 29.50
C SER A 62 16.56 3.47 29.11
N GLY A 63 17.11 2.61 29.98
CA GLY A 63 17.11 1.17 29.76
C GLY A 63 17.86 0.72 28.49
N VAL A 64 17.38 -0.35 27.87
CA VAL A 64 17.90 -0.90 26.60
C VAL A 64 17.46 -0.12 25.35
N GLY A 65 16.63 0.91 25.51
CA GLY A 65 16.07 1.68 24.39
C GLY A 65 14.99 0.91 23.61
N GLY A 66 15.11 0.90 22.28
CA GLY A 66 14.19 0.23 21.36
C GLY A 66 14.90 -0.24 20.10
N ALA A 67 14.17 -0.59 19.06
CA ALA A 67 14.73 -0.98 17.78
C ALA A 67 13.84 -0.54 16.62
N VAL A 68 14.47 -0.44 15.46
CA VAL A 68 13.81 -0.32 14.15
C VAL A 68 13.93 -1.67 13.49
N ALA A 69 12.84 -2.21 12.97
CA ALA A 69 12.82 -3.52 12.34
C ALA A 69 11.99 -3.51 11.05
N ILE A 70 12.33 -4.46 10.18
CA ILE A 70 11.53 -4.84 9.03
C ILE A 70 11.14 -6.30 9.23
N ASP A 71 9.85 -6.56 9.39
CA ASP A 71 9.29 -7.90 9.46
C ASP A 71 8.75 -8.32 8.09
N TYR A 72 9.05 -9.57 7.76
CA TYR A 72 8.63 -10.24 6.53
C TYR A 72 7.79 -11.47 6.94
N LEU A 73 6.47 -11.39 6.80
CA LEU A 73 5.54 -12.51 7.00
C LEU A 73 5.15 -13.05 5.62
N PRO A 74 5.20 -14.38 5.36
CA PRO A 74 4.96 -15.47 6.31
C PRO A 74 6.16 -16.42 6.57
N LEU A 75 7.41 -15.99 6.36
CA LEU A 75 8.57 -16.92 6.45
C LEU A 75 9.30 -16.94 7.81
N ASP A 76 8.73 -16.37 8.89
CA ASP A 76 9.34 -16.31 10.24
C ASP A 76 10.80 -15.83 10.26
N ARG A 77 11.17 -14.96 9.30
CA ARG A 77 12.49 -14.35 9.23
C ARG A 77 12.33 -12.84 9.26
N GLY A 78 12.88 -12.21 10.29
CA GLY A 78 13.05 -10.76 10.32
C GLY A 78 13.87 -10.34 9.11
N GLY A 79 13.35 -9.38 8.34
CA GLY A 79 14.07 -8.72 7.24
C GLY A 79 15.27 -7.92 7.73
N GLY A 80 15.35 -7.67 9.04
CA GLY A 80 16.47 -7.10 9.74
C GLY A 80 15.99 -6.17 10.85
N SER A 81 16.85 -5.94 11.83
CA SER A 81 16.61 -4.94 12.87
C SER A 81 17.91 -4.25 13.25
N VAL A 82 17.78 -3.03 13.78
CA VAL A 82 18.86 -2.28 14.40
C VAL A 82 18.37 -1.72 15.72
N GLU A 83 19.14 -1.97 16.77
CA GLU A 83 18.86 -1.47 18.11
C GLU A 83 19.25 0.00 18.26
N ILE A 84 18.36 0.76 18.90
CA ILE A 84 18.53 2.16 19.28
C ILE A 84 19.12 2.17 20.70
N THR A 85 20.45 2.16 20.78
CA THR A 85 21.18 2.13 22.06
C THR A 85 21.83 3.46 22.43
N SER A 86 21.96 4.39 21.47
CA SER A 86 22.65 5.67 21.70
C SER A 86 21.78 6.63 22.49
N ARG A 87 22.37 7.32 23.48
CA ARG A 87 21.70 8.43 24.20
C ARG A 87 21.66 9.73 23.39
N GLU A 88 22.44 9.80 22.33
CA GLU A 88 22.46 10.91 21.38
C GLU A 88 21.51 10.62 20.24
N TRP A 89 21.00 11.67 19.61
CA TRP A 89 20.23 11.52 18.39
C TRP A 89 21.12 11.00 17.25
N ARG A 90 20.77 9.84 16.71
CA ARG A 90 21.48 9.22 15.58
C ARG A 90 20.50 8.74 14.52
N GLU A 91 20.99 8.68 13.29
CA GLU A 91 20.25 8.08 12.19
C GLU A 91 20.44 6.56 12.22
N TYR A 92 19.32 5.85 12.19
CA TYR A 92 19.25 4.41 12.11
C TYR A 92 18.61 4.02 10.78
N VAL A 93 19.24 3.07 10.09
CA VAL A 93 18.80 2.61 8.77
C VAL A 93 18.69 1.11 8.78
N VAL A 94 17.54 0.60 8.38
CA VAL A 94 17.32 -0.82 8.13
C VAL A 94 16.83 -0.97 6.70
N SER A 95 17.45 -1.89 5.95
CA SER A 95 17.03 -2.19 4.59
C SER A 95 16.95 -3.70 4.37
N PHE A 96 15.99 -4.11 3.55
CA PHE A 96 15.76 -5.51 3.24
C PHE A 96 15.34 -5.63 1.77
N THR A 97 15.80 -6.68 1.09
CA THR A 97 15.33 -7.01 -0.26
C THR A 97 14.47 -8.25 -0.19
N THR A 98 13.22 -8.16 -0.64
CA THR A 98 12.30 -9.31 -0.64
C THR A 98 12.86 -10.41 -1.54
N PRO A 99 12.80 -11.70 -1.13
CA PRO A 99 13.25 -12.79 -1.98
C PRO A 99 12.48 -12.83 -3.30
N LEU A 100 13.11 -13.26 -4.40
CA LEU A 100 12.43 -13.39 -5.70
C LEU A 100 11.31 -14.44 -5.73
N ARG A 101 11.32 -15.37 -4.78
CA ARG A 101 10.27 -16.39 -4.59
C ARG A 101 9.11 -15.92 -3.72
N SER A 102 9.09 -14.65 -3.32
CA SER A 102 7.97 -14.10 -2.53
C SER A 102 6.70 -14.11 -3.36
N PRO A 103 5.51 -14.14 -2.74
CA PRO A 103 4.26 -13.92 -3.47
C PRO A 103 4.11 -12.43 -3.85
N ASP A 104 3.39 -12.15 -4.94
CA ASP A 104 3.20 -10.78 -5.45
C ASP A 104 2.38 -9.86 -4.54
N ASN A 105 1.65 -10.44 -3.58
CA ASN A 105 0.85 -9.74 -2.58
C ASN A 105 1.52 -9.73 -1.19
N LEU A 106 2.83 -9.95 -1.13
CA LEU A 106 3.58 -9.95 0.11
C LEU A 106 3.44 -8.60 0.83
N ARG A 107 3.19 -8.69 2.15
CA ARG A 107 3.24 -7.54 3.04
C ARG A 107 4.56 -7.53 3.80
N VAL A 108 5.24 -6.39 3.75
CA VAL A 108 6.37 -6.10 4.61
C VAL A 108 5.93 -5.10 5.66
N THR A 109 6.27 -5.37 6.92
CA THR A 109 5.91 -4.52 8.06
C THR A 109 7.15 -3.81 8.58
N PHE A 110 7.12 -2.49 8.64
CA PHE A 110 8.11 -1.70 9.35
C PHE A 110 7.65 -1.53 10.79
N ALA A 111 8.51 -1.82 11.75
CA ALA A 111 8.23 -1.67 13.17
C ALA A 111 9.26 -0.75 13.82
N ILE A 112 8.79 0.18 14.64
CA ILE A 112 9.63 1.03 15.51
C ILE A 112 9.13 0.79 16.92
N GLY A 113 9.94 0.17 17.77
CA GLY A 113 9.43 -0.30 19.05
C GLY A 113 10.44 -1.02 19.92
N ASN A 114 10.01 -1.31 21.13
CA ASN A 114 10.67 -2.29 21.96
C ASN A 114 9.97 -3.65 21.75
N PHE A 115 10.79 -4.69 21.54
CA PHE A 115 10.33 -6.05 21.31
C PHE A 115 10.46 -6.84 22.62
N ALA A 116 9.53 -7.76 22.89
CA ALA A 116 9.38 -8.38 24.23
C ALA A 116 10.67 -8.95 24.86
N ALA A 117 11.63 -9.41 24.04
CA ALA A 117 12.90 -9.97 24.50
C ALA A 117 14.00 -8.93 24.82
N MET A 118 13.82 -7.65 24.52
CA MET A 118 14.86 -6.62 24.66
C MET A 118 15.09 -6.19 26.11
N GLY A 119 14.04 -6.23 26.94
CA GLY A 119 14.06 -5.68 28.31
C GLY A 119 13.45 -4.27 28.37
N GLU A 120 13.45 -3.68 29.56
CA GLU A 120 12.84 -2.37 29.78
C GLU A 120 13.59 -1.24 29.07
N GLY A 121 12.87 -0.34 28.41
CA GLY A 121 13.48 0.79 27.72
C GLY A 121 12.51 1.91 27.38
N ASP A 122 13.08 3.10 27.25
CA ASP A 122 12.43 4.32 26.79
C ASP A 122 13.26 4.92 25.66
N PHE A 123 12.62 5.34 24.57
CA PHE A 123 13.31 5.95 23.45
C PHE A 123 12.41 6.96 22.71
N GLU A 124 13.06 7.92 22.07
CA GLU A 124 12.43 8.96 21.27
C GLU A 124 12.88 8.85 19.81
N PHE A 125 12.00 9.25 18.90
CA PHE A 125 12.25 9.19 17.46
C PHE A 125 11.50 10.26 16.70
N THR A 126 12.02 10.66 15.54
CA THR A 126 11.35 11.57 14.60
C THR A 126 10.48 10.81 13.60
N ASN A 127 9.73 11.51 12.75
CA ASN A 127 9.09 10.87 11.59
C ASN A 127 10.11 10.01 10.82
N PRO A 128 9.84 8.71 10.62
CA PRO A 128 10.67 7.86 9.79
C PRO A 128 10.54 8.27 8.32
N THR A 129 11.44 7.79 7.47
CA THR A 129 11.32 7.84 6.02
C THR A 129 11.33 6.42 5.49
N ILE A 130 10.32 6.03 4.72
CA ILE A 130 10.28 4.72 4.06
C ILE A 130 10.55 4.91 2.57
N SER A 131 11.57 4.21 2.09
CA SER A 131 11.95 4.15 0.68
C SER A 131 11.73 2.75 0.15
N ILE A 132 10.97 2.64 -0.94
CA ILE A 132 10.89 1.42 -1.76
C ILE A 132 11.74 1.68 -3.01
N TYR A 133 12.78 0.88 -3.21
CA TYR A 133 13.66 0.96 -4.35
C TYR A 133 13.23 -0.04 -5.42
N ASP A 134 13.31 0.44 -6.66
CA ASP A 134 13.19 -0.42 -7.82
C ASP A 134 14.40 -1.34 -7.84
N THR A 135 14.19 -2.61 -8.17
CA THR A 135 15.29 -3.51 -8.50
C THR A 135 15.40 -3.67 -10.00
N ASP A 136 16.64 -3.89 -10.46
CA ASP A 136 17.00 -4.14 -11.86
C ASP A 136 16.44 -5.49 -12.39
N LEU A 137 15.58 -6.14 -11.61
CA LEU A 137 14.94 -7.40 -11.95
C LEU A 137 13.54 -7.09 -12.49
N GLY A 138 13.30 -7.45 -13.75
CA GLY A 138 12.03 -7.28 -14.45
C GLY A 138 10.95 -8.21 -13.89
N ALA A 139 10.48 -7.92 -12.67
CA ALA A 139 9.30 -8.54 -12.09
C ALA A 139 8.06 -7.71 -12.45
N PRO A 140 6.93 -8.34 -12.81
CA PRO A 140 5.68 -7.62 -13.02
C PRO A 140 5.25 -6.89 -11.75
N ARG A 141 4.79 -5.65 -11.89
CA ARG A 141 4.39 -4.78 -10.79
C ARG A 141 2.97 -4.31 -10.98
N ILE A 142 2.17 -4.42 -9.92
CA ILE A 142 0.83 -3.84 -9.93
C ILE A 142 0.93 -2.34 -9.59
N LEU A 143 0.67 -1.50 -10.60
CA LEU A 143 0.58 -0.04 -10.44
C LEU A 143 -0.71 0.35 -9.72
N ALA A 144 -1.82 -0.32 -10.05
CA ALA A 144 -3.11 -0.11 -9.41
C ALA A 144 -3.97 -1.37 -9.52
N ARG A 145 -4.80 -1.65 -8.51
CA ARG A 145 -5.85 -2.67 -8.60
C ARG A 145 -7.04 -2.33 -7.71
N GLY A 146 -8.20 -2.90 -8.01
CA GLY A 146 -9.38 -2.71 -7.17
C GLY A 146 -10.56 -3.58 -7.56
N LEU A 147 -11.45 -3.79 -6.58
CA LEU A 147 -12.84 -4.17 -6.83
C LEU A 147 -13.69 -2.90 -6.82
N ILE A 148 -14.26 -2.56 -7.97
CA ILE A 148 -15.02 -1.34 -8.21
C ILE A 148 -16.49 -1.72 -8.33
N LEU A 149 -17.35 -0.99 -7.63
CA LEU A 149 -18.81 -1.01 -7.81
C LEU A 149 -19.23 0.28 -8.50
N VAL A 150 -19.97 0.17 -9.59
CA VAL A 150 -20.73 1.26 -10.19
C VAL A 150 -22.20 1.03 -9.85
N ALA A 151 -22.77 1.89 -9.00
CA ALA A 151 -24.17 1.85 -8.61
C ALA A 151 -24.85 3.14 -9.06
N SER A 152 -25.84 3.03 -9.96
CA SER A 152 -26.55 4.21 -10.49
C SER A 152 -25.63 5.29 -11.07
N GLY A 153 -24.54 4.87 -11.73
CA GLY A 153 -23.53 5.78 -12.29
C GLY A 153 -22.57 6.38 -11.27
N VAL A 154 -22.63 5.97 -10.00
CA VAL A 154 -21.68 6.40 -8.96
C VAL A 154 -20.66 5.28 -8.73
N PRO A 155 -19.38 5.47 -9.11
CA PRO A 155 -18.36 4.48 -8.86
C PRO A 155 -17.84 4.57 -7.41
N SER A 156 -17.53 3.42 -6.83
CA SER A 156 -16.94 3.30 -5.50
C SER A 156 -15.91 2.17 -5.49
N LEU A 157 -14.86 2.33 -4.68
CA LEU A 157 -13.81 1.34 -4.52
C LEU A 157 -14.03 0.59 -3.22
N ASN A 158 -13.91 -0.74 -3.25
CA ASN A 158 -13.93 -1.56 -2.05
C ASN A 158 -12.81 -1.12 -1.08
N SER A 159 -13.14 -0.95 0.21
CA SER A 159 -12.23 -0.40 1.22
C SER A 159 -10.93 -1.19 1.37
N ASN A 160 -10.96 -2.50 1.13
CA ASN A 160 -9.77 -3.36 1.21
C ASN A 160 -8.71 -3.03 0.15
N TYR A 161 -9.09 -2.30 -0.91
CA TYR A 161 -8.21 -1.94 -2.03
C TYR A 161 -7.82 -0.45 -2.04
N GLN A 162 -8.18 0.34 -1.01
CA GLN A 162 -7.87 1.78 -0.98
C GLN A 162 -6.36 2.09 -1.02
N ALA A 163 -5.53 1.16 -0.55
CA ALA A 163 -4.07 1.29 -0.58
C ALA A 163 -3.45 0.85 -1.92
N ASP A 164 -4.23 0.32 -2.86
CA ASP A 164 -3.74 -0.37 -4.06
C ASP A 164 -3.72 0.54 -5.32
N GLY A 165 -3.29 1.79 -5.15
CA GLY A 165 -2.88 2.67 -6.26
C GLY A 165 -3.98 3.40 -7.05
N ILE A 166 -5.25 3.04 -6.88
CA ILE A 166 -6.39 3.81 -7.41
C ILE A 166 -6.63 5.03 -6.52
N LYS A 167 -6.54 6.23 -7.10
CA LYS A 167 -6.71 7.51 -6.40
C LYS A 167 -8.14 8.03 -6.43
N SER A 168 -8.80 7.90 -7.58
CA SER A 168 -10.18 8.33 -7.76
C SER A 168 -10.86 7.60 -8.91
N LEU A 169 -12.18 7.64 -8.89
CA LEU A 169 -13.06 7.04 -9.89
C LEU A 169 -14.12 8.07 -10.29
N SER A 170 -14.47 8.11 -11.57
CA SER A 170 -15.60 8.89 -12.06
C SER A 170 -16.25 8.18 -13.24
N TYR A 171 -17.57 8.23 -13.35
CA TYR A 171 -18.31 7.62 -14.45
C TYR A 171 -19.00 8.68 -15.31
N ASP A 172 -18.94 8.52 -16.63
CA ASP A 172 -19.62 9.32 -17.62
C ASP A 172 -20.61 8.44 -18.40
N ALA A 173 -21.90 8.64 -18.16
CA ALA A 173 -22.97 7.86 -18.79
C ALA A 173 -23.10 8.15 -20.29
N ALA A 174 -22.83 9.40 -20.73
CA ALA A 174 -22.92 9.77 -22.14
C ALA A 174 -21.81 9.10 -22.96
N ALA A 175 -20.63 8.94 -22.36
CA ALA A 175 -19.50 8.22 -22.95
C ALA A 175 -19.50 6.71 -22.65
N ALA A 176 -20.45 6.21 -21.84
CA ALA A 176 -20.46 4.84 -21.32
C ALA A 176 -19.10 4.41 -20.74
N ALA A 177 -18.45 5.31 -19.99
CA ALA A 177 -17.04 5.17 -19.61
C ALA A 177 -16.79 5.44 -18.12
N LEU A 178 -16.10 4.51 -17.47
CA LEU A 178 -15.50 4.70 -16.16
C LEU A 178 -14.07 5.23 -16.34
N THR A 179 -13.74 6.34 -15.70
CA THR A 179 -12.37 6.84 -15.59
C THR A 179 -11.77 6.39 -14.26
N VAL A 180 -10.66 5.67 -14.34
CA VAL A 180 -9.85 5.25 -13.20
C VAL A 180 -8.61 6.12 -13.16
N THR A 181 -8.47 6.91 -12.10
CA THR A 181 -7.28 7.75 -11.89
C THR A 181 -6.32 7.01 -10.97
N MET A 182 -5.09 6.83 -11.43
CA MET A 182 -3.99 6.22 -10.69
C MET A 182 -2.80 7.19 -10.63
N ARG A 183 -1.61 6.70 -10.30
CA ARG A 183 -0.41 7.54 -10.29
C ARG A 183 0.09 7.80 -11.71
N GLY A 184 -0.10 9.03 -12.20
CA GLY A 184 0.54 9.56 -13.41
C GLY A 184 2.06 9.71 -13.28
N ASN A 185 2.71 10.18 -14.35
CA ASN A 185 4.14 10.40 -14.33
C ASN A 185 4.49 11.55 -13.38
N ASP A 186 5.24 11.28 -12.31
CA ASP A 186 5.65 12.25 -11.30
C ASP A 186 6.91 13.05 -11.70
N GLY A 187 7.09 13.27 -13.01
CA GLY A 187 8.26 13.96 -13.57
C GLY A 187 9.55 13.12 -13.62
N ALA A 188 9.54 11.90 -13.08
CA ALA A 188 10.72 11.06 -12.95
C ALA A 188 10.94 10.14 -14.16
N GLY A 189 11.02 10.68 -15.39
CA GLY A 189 11.63 10.03 -16.58
C GLY A 189 11.15 8.65 -17.06
N MET A 190 10.32 7.92 -16.30
CA MET A 190 9.88 6.57 -16.59
C MET A 190 8.69 6.62 -17.54
N ARG A 191 8.81 5.92 -18.67
CA ARG A 191 7.71 5.76 -19.63
C ARG A 191 6.88 4.55 -19.22
N LEU A 192 5.99 4.72 -18.25
CA LEU A 192 5.11 3.66 -17.78
C LEU A 192 4.00 3.39 -18.81
N HIS A 193 3.90 2.14 -19.26
CA HIS A 193 2.85 1.64 -20.13
C HIS A 193 2.22 0.40 -19.50
N PRO A 194 1.34 0.57 -18.49
CA PRO A 194 0.74 -0.57 -17.83
C PRO A 194 -0.15 -1.36 -18.80
N LEU A 195 -0.07 -2.69 -18.71
CA LEU A 195 -1.12 -3.59 -19.16
C LEU A 195 -2.31 -3.43 -18.22
N MET A 196 -3.42 -2.95 -18.78
CA MET A 196 -4.63 -2.71 -18.00
C MET A 196 -5.70 -3.74 -18.33
N ILE A 197 -6.31 -4.26 -17.28
CA ILE A 197 -7.33 -5.28 -17.35
C ILE A 197 -8.52 -4.81 -16.52
N ALA A 198 -9.70 -4.83 -17.11
CA ALA A 198 -10.96 -4.65 -16.41
C ALA A 198 -11.85 -5.84 -16.74
N GLN A 199 -12.45 -6.44 -15.73
CA GLN A 199 -13.31 -7.61 -15.90
C GLN A 199 -14.54 -7.47 -15.01
N LEU A 200 -15.72 -7.62 -15.61
CA LEU A 200 -16.97 -7.69 -14.87
C LEU A 200 -16.97 -8.96 -14.00
N THR A 201 -17.44 -8.85 -12.77
CA THR A 201 -17.57 -10.03 -11.90
C THR A 201 -18.76 -10.87 -12.31
N ASP A 202 -18.69 -12.15 -11.99
CA ASP A 202 -19.76 -13.15 -12.12
C ASP A 202 -20.91 -12.91 -11.14
N ASP A 203 -20.64 -12.27 -10.00
CA ASP A 203 -21.65 -11.87 -9.00
C ASP A 203 -22.65 -10.79 -9.47
N ASN A 204 -22.54 -10.31 -10.70
CA ASN A 204 -23.49 -9.36 -11.29
C ASN A 204 -24.81 -10.05 -11.67
N THR A 205 -25.63 -10.37 -10.67
CA THR A 205 -26.99 -10.91 -10.89
C THR A 205 -27.85 -10.00 -11.77
N THR A 206 -27.59 -8.69 -11.74
CA THR A 206 -28.17 -7.65 -12.60
C THR A 206 -27.83 -7.80 -14.09
N LEU A 207 -26.74 -8.50 -14.42
CA LEU A 207 -26.27 -8.74 -15.79
C LEU A 207 -26.64 -10.14 -16.31
N THR A 208 -27.41 -10.92 -15.55
CA THR A 208 -27.88 -12.25 -15.99
C THR A 208 -28.54 -12.19 -17.36
N GLY A 209 -28.03 -12.97 -18.31
CA GLY A 209 -28.54 -13.01 -19.69
C GLY A 209 -28.05 -11.88 -20.61
N ARG A 210 -27.27 -10.92 -20.10
CA ARG A 210 -26.65 -9.86 -20.90
C ARG A 210 -25.21 -10.25 -21.26
N ARG A 211 -24.80 -9.93 -22.49
CA ARG A 211 -23.40 -10.02 -22.91
C ARG A 211 -22.79 -8.64 -22.77
N LEU A 212 -22.17 -8.34 -21.64
CA LEU A 212 -21.49 -7.07 -21.41
C LEU A 212 -20.00 -7.34 -21.23
N HIS A 213 -19.16 -6.48 -21.80
CA HIS A 213 -17.70 -6.55 -21.66
C HIS A 213 -17.17 -5.20 -21.18
N ALA A 214 -16.25 -5.23 -20.22
CA ALA A 214 -15.47 -4.07 -19.83
C ALA A 214 -14.16 -4.08 -20.62
N LEU A 215 -13.84 -2.99 -21.30
CA LEU A 215 -12.63 -2.84 -22.11
C LEU A 215 -11.81 -1.65 -21.62
N CYS A 216 -10.53 -1.90 -21.33
CA CYS A 216 -9.59 -0.84 -20.99
C CYS A 216 -9.11 -0.13 -22.26
N GLY A 217 -9.27 1.19 -22.29
CA GLY A 217 -8.65 2.09 -23.25
C GLY A 217 -7.18 2.35 -22.93
N ARG A 218 -6.60 3.38 -23.57
CA ARG A 218 -5.20 3.75 -23.37
C ARG A 218 -4.97 4.46 -22.03
N TYR A 219 -3.85 4.18 -21.39
CA TYR A 219 -3.36 4.91 -20.23
C TYR A 219 -2.85 6.29 -20.65
N ASN A 220 -3.39 7.35 -20.04
CA ASN A 220 -2.85 8.69 -20.16
C ASN A 220 -1.76 8.90 -19.11
N ARG A 221 -0.53 9.02 -19.60
CA ARG A 221 0.67 9.16 -18.76
C ARG A 221 0.76 10.51 -18.05
N ASP A 222 0.16 11.55 -18.63
CA ASP A 222 0.35 12.92 -18.16
C ASP A 222 -0.47 13.18 -16.90
N ASP A 223 -1.68 12.60 -16.83
CA ASP A 223 -2.60 12.74 -15.69
C ASP A 223 -2.80 11.43 -14.89
N GLY A 224 -2.31 10.30 -15.41
CA GLY A 224 -2.45 9.00 -14.77
C GLY A 224 -3.84 8.39 -14.89
N THR A 225 -4.61 8.74 -15.91
CA THR A 225 -5.98 8.22 -16.09
C THR A 225 -6.03 7.05 -17.07
N ALA A 226 -6.97 6.13 -16.83
CA ALA A 226 -7.37 5.08 -17.76
C ALA A 226 -8.88 5.10 -17.90
N ARG A 227 -9.38 4.88 -19.12
CA ARG A 227 -10.81 4.73 -19.37
C ARG A 227 -11.16 3.26 -19.51
N VAL A 228 -12.23 2.84 -18.86
CA VAL A 228 -12.87 1.55 -19.04
C VAL A 228 -14.22 1.79 -19.69
N THR A 229 -14.41 1.30 -20.91
CA THR A 229 -15.68 1.40 -21.64
C THR A 229 -16.45 0.09 -21.56
N PHE A 230 -17.78 0.18 -21.56
CA PHE A 230 -18.64 -0.99 -21.51
C PHE A 230 -19.28 -1.23 -22.86
N VAL A 231 -19.22 -2.46 -23.35
CA VAL A 231 -19.65 -2.83 -24.71
C VAL A 231 -20.60 -4.01 -24.65
N ASP A 232 -21.69 -3.94 -25.40
CA ASP A 232 -22.58 -5.08 -25.62
C ASP A 232 -21.89 -6.10 -26.55
N GLY A 233 -21.72 -7.33 -26.07
CA GLY A 233 -21.01 -8.41 -26.77
C GLY A 233 -21.77 -9.01 -27.95
N GLY A 234 -23.05 -8.65 -28.16
CA GLY A 234 -23.80 -9.03 -29.36
C GLY A 234 -23.64 -8.02 -30.49
N THR A 235 -23.60 -6.73 -30.17
CA THR A 235 -23.67 -5.63 -31.14
C THR A 235 -22.37 -4.84 -31.28
N GLY A 236 -21.45 -4.96 -30.32
CA GLY A 236 -20.22 -4.16 -30.26
C GLY A 236 -20.45 -2.70 -29.92
N GLN A 237 -21.68 -2.29 -29.57
CA GLN A 237 -22.01 -0.91 -29.24
C GLN A 237 -21.68 -0.58 -27.80
N LEU A 238 -21.30 0.68 -27.56
CA LEU A 238 -21.12 1.20 -26.21
C LEU A 238 -22.45 1.14 -25.44
N GLN A 239 -22.38 0.67 -24.21
CA GLN A 239 -23.54 0.45 -23.35
C GLN A 239 -23.36 1.23 -22.04
N ASP A 240 -24.24 2.19 -21.78
CA ASP A 240 -24.33 2.81 -20.47
C ASP A 240 -24.77 1.76 -19.43
N ILE A 241 -24.07 1.74 -18.31
CA ILE A 241 -24.29 0.81 -17.19
C ILE A 241 -24.95 1.46 -16.00
N SER A 242 -25.12 2.78 -15.99
CA SER A 242 -25.72 3.52 -14.86
C SER A 242 -27.16 3.08 -14.57
N GLY A 243 -27.91 2.69 -15.60
CA GLY A 243 -29.29 2.19 -15.47
C GLY A 243 -29.41 0.70 -15.12
N LEU A 244 -28.30 -0.04 -14.97
CA LEU A 244 -28.32 -1.50 -14.80
C LEU A 244 -28.32 -1.97 -13.34
N GLY A 245 -28.41 -1.03 -12.38
CA GLY A 245 -28.30 -1.32 -10.95
C GLY A 245 -26.84 -1.40 -10.51
N ASN A 246 -26.53 -2.36 -9.64
CA ASN A 246 -25.17 -2.57 -9.15
C ASN A 246 -24.36 -3.37 -10.18
N VAL A 247 -23.26 -2.80 -10.64
CA VAL A 247 -22.30 -3.45 -11.53
C VAL A 247 -20.93 -3.47 -10.88
N TYR A 248 -20.41 -4.67 -10.62
CA TYR A 248 -19.09 -4.90 -10.05
C TYR A 248 -18.09 -5.27 -11.13
N LEU A 249 -16.88 -4.71 -11.03
CA LEU A 249 -15.74 -5.10 -11.86
C LEU A 249 -14.45 -5.15 -11.05
N THR A 250 -13.54 -6.01 -11.46
CA THR A 250 -12.14 -5.93 -11.05
C THR A 250 -11.38 -5.05 -12.04
N PHE A 251 -10.41 -4.30 -11.53
CA PHE A 251 -9.48 -3.51 -12.32
C PHE A 251 -8.04 -3.85 -11.88
N ARG A 252 -7.12 -3.94 -12.83
CA ARG A 252 -5.67 -4.12 -12.61
C ARG A 252 -4.90 -3.34 -13.66
N ALA A 253 -3.86 -2.64 -13.24
CA ALA A 253 -2.84 -2.02 -14.08
C ALA A 253 -1.48 -2.61 -13.67
N GLU A 254 -0.79 -3.25 -14.60
CA GLU A 254 0.45 -4.01 -14.35
C GLU A 254 1.57 -3.58 -15.30
N ILE A 255 2.80 -3.49 -14.82
CA ILE A 255 3.99 -3.06 -15.59
C ILE A 255 5.08 -4.11 -15.47
#